data_AF-A0AAW0VPS7-F1
#
_entry.id   AF-A0AAW0VPS7-F1
#
_cell.length_a   1.000
_cell.length_b   1.000
_cell.length_c   1.000
_cell.angle_alpha   90.00
_cell.angle_beta   90.00
_cell.angle_gamma   90.00
#
_symmetry.space_group_name_H-M   'P 1'
#
loop_
_entity.id
_entity.type
_entity.pdbx_description
1 polymer ?
#
loop_
_entity_poly.entity_id
_entity_poly.type
_entity_poly.pdbx_seq_one_letter_code
_entity_poly.pdbx_strand_id
1 'polypeptide(L)'
;YIEQLSKVKSDEDLEYQDITLERPDDFFLYLLAKHDLVYILFILCEKFFKDMDINRVVEPFSECTMLHVASVYGCLNMIEYLLYRNPELDKVTLGKYSAAHLAAIGGHKECYQYILARMNDVQKEMKCNIQLTAADLMKKYEEFCTDCQMPLMTREEALHVKNETEDGKRAHELLYIKGNYLKITKPDDLIDAAVNNMCEEKKVNEIKDKIKIETDKLLESIEDKKFKGKTILTGPLMEGNEIFHINYVDFMYEVSPEYDIMCKSSESPGKGTIIAKDLPLKGSTFREEFAKHIKKAIKNYVSKSSDKSDISVAPPFLLHTHKGVYIRWVWNHKYFCLLTSYIVPTLKAKLSTIDKEEFVFITNIYDGWILRKYQEENKYFKHLTTDDRKIWLVCRLLRKLTLQLWFAPRFNTKRYTQSWNTWSVGIEGLEERILKQLFKDEKSASTEWDKKSVFDRVMSVYSRAVNKESGKWVPRPDDDFHGKASSVCGILEYLESLKKNNNF
;
A
#
# COMPACT_ATOMS: atom_id res chain seq x y z
N TYR A 1 -20.37 -19.54 -0.95
CA TYR A 1 -19.85 -18.15 -1.01
C TYR A 1 -19.27 -17.71 0.33
N ILE A 2 -20.02 -17.74 1.44
CA ILE A 2 -19.48 -17.54 2.80
C ILE A 2 -18.36 -18.55 3.14
N GLU A 3 -18.54 -19.84 2.79
CA GLU A 3 -17.46 -20.85 2.91
C GLU A 3 -16.27 -20.65 1.95
N GLN A 4 -16.44 -19.88 0.87
CA GLN A 4 -15.33 -19.52 -0.02
C GLN A 4 -14.57 -18.31 0.52
N LEU A 5 -15.27 -17.33 1.11
CA LEU A 5 -14.67 -16.21 1.84
C LEU A 5 -13.88 -16.68 3.07
N SER A 6 -14.38 -17.70 3.80
CA SER A 6 -13.63 -18.31 4.91
C SER A 6 -12.41 -19.13 4.47
N LYS A 7 -12.30 -19.44 3.16
CA LYS A 7 -11.15 -20.13 2.55
C LYS A 7 -10.16 -19.17 1.89
N VAL A 8 -10.45 -17.86 1.81
CA VAL A 8 -9.46 -16.81 1.53
C VAL A 8 -8.61 -16.62 2.78
N LYS A 9 -7.81 -17.65 3.11
CA LYS A 9 -6.71 -17.60 4.06
C LYS A 9 -5.41 -17.38 3.28
N SER A 10 -5.39 -16.39 2.38
CA SER A 10 -4.12 -15.87 1.88
C SER A 10 -3.69 -14.75 2.82
N ASP A 11 -2.44 -14.82 3.29
CA ASP A 11 -1.78 -13.97 4.29
C ASP A 11 -1.83 -12.45 4.04
N GLU A 12 -2.40 -12.00 2.91
CA GLU A 12 -2.39 -10.60 2.48
C GLU A 12 -3.73 -9.86 2.69
N ASP A 13 -4.85 -10.56 2.89
CA ASP A 13 -6.20 -9.97 2.94
C ASP A 13 -6.86 -10.07 4.34
N LEU A 14 -6.08 -9.92 5.42
CA LEU A 14 -6.57 -9.83 6.81
C LEU A 14 -7.27 -8.48 7.12
N GLU A 15 -7.88 -7.85 6.12
CA GLU A 15 -8.46 -6.51 6.19
C GLU A 15 -9.75 -6.41 7.06
N TYR A 16 -10.39 -7.53 7.49
CA TYR A 16 -11.75 -7.48 8.06
C TYR A 16 -12.06 -8.39 9.25
N GLN A 17 -11.17 -8.53 10.23
CA GLN A 17 -11.63 -9.04 11.54
C GLN A 17 -12.50 -8.04 12.32
N ASP A 18 -12.62 -6.81 11.82
CA ASP A 18 -13.07 -5.67 12.61
C ASP A 18 -14.29 -4.95 11.99
N ILE A 19 -14.89 -5.52 10.92
CA ILE A 19 -16.33 -5.33 10.71
C ILE A 19 -16.99 -6.32 11.66
N THR A 20 -17.30 -5.79 12.83
CA THR A 20 -17.99 -6.46 13.92
C THR A 20 -19.04 -7.45 13.40
N LEU A 21 -18.91 -8.71 13.83
CA LEU A 21 -19.97 -9.72 13.81
C LEU A 21 -21.29 -9.26 14.47
N GLU A 22 -21.29 -8.07 15.09
CA GLU A 22 -22.46 -7.41 15.68
C GLU A 22 -23.52 -6.99 14.63
N ARG A 23 -23.13 -6.76 13.36
CA ARG A 23 -24.07 -6.44 12.26
C ARG A 23 -23.71 -7.19 10.97
N PRO A 24 -23.98 -8.51 10.91
CA PRO A 24 -23.58 -9.35 9.79
C PRO A 24 -24.17 -8.90 8.45
N ASP A 25 -25.36 -8.29 8.47
CA ASP A 25 -26.03 -7.79 7.26
C ASP A 25 -25.28 -6.61 6.64
N ASP A 26 -24.81 -5.65 7.47
CA ASP A 26 -24.05 -4.48 7.01
C ASP A 26 -22.73 -4.93 6.39
N PHE A 27 -22.03 -5.86 7.06
CA PHE A 27 -20.80 -6.44 6.54
C PHE A 27 -21.01 -7.15 5.20
N PHE A 28 -22.10 -7.90 5.08
CA PHE A 28 -22.40 -8.63 3.87
C PHE A 28 -22.68 -7.67 2.70
N LEU A 29 -23.49 -6.63 2.90
CA LEU A 29 -23.74 -5.60 1.89
C LEU A 29 -22.46 -4.84 1.52
N TYR A 30 -21.60 -4.53 2.49
CA TYR A 30 -20.27 -3.98 2.26
C TYR A 30 -19.44 -4.86 1.32
N LEU A 31 -19.38 -6.18 1.58
CA LEU A 31 -18.63 -7.13 0.74
C LEU A 31 -19.23 -7.22 -0.67
N LEU A 32 -20.57 -7.22 -0.81
CA LEU A 32 -21.20 -7.20 -2.13
C LEU A 32 -20.77 -5.97 -2.94
N ALA A 33 -20.79 -4.79 -2.31
CA ALA A 33 -20.40 -3.53 -2.93
C ALA A 33 -18.91 -3.51 -3.29
N LYS A 34 -18.04 -3.93 -2.37
CA LYS A 34 -16.58 -3.97 -2.55
C LYS A 34 -16.15 -4.90 -3.69
N HIS A 35 -16.83 -6.04 -3.84
CA HIS A 35 -16.45 -7.09 -4.79
C HIS A 35 -17.33 -7.09 -6.06
N ASP A 36 -18.07 -6.02 -6.31
CA ASP A 36 -18.92 -5.85 -7.51
C ASP A 36 -19.88 -7.05 -7.72
N LEU A 37 -20.43 -7.60 -6.64
CA LEU A 37 -21.27 -8.80 -6.67
C LEU A 37 -22.74 -8.45 -6.92
N VAL A 38 -22.98 -7.66 -7.98
CA VAL A 38 -24.26 -7.04 -8.32
C VAL A 38 -25.36 -8.06 -8.49
N TYR A 39 -25.07 -9.21 -9.09
CA TYR A 39 -26.06 -10.25 -9.31
C TYR A 39 -26.61 -10.84 -8.01
N ILE A 40 -25.77 -10.99 -6.99
CA ILE A 40 -26.19 -11.44 -5.66
C ILE A 40 -27.07 -10.38 -5.02
N LEU A 41 -26.65 -9.10 -5.06
CA LEU A 41 -27.45 -8.00 -4.56
C LEU A 41 -28.81 -7.90 -5.26
N PHE A 42 -28.84 -8.03 -6.59
CA PHE A 42 -30.06 -8.06 -7.38
C PHE A 42 -31.01 -9.16 -6.93
N ILE A 43 -30.53 -10.39 -6.77
CA ILE A 43 -31.37 -11.50 -6.27
C ILE A 43 -31.92 -11.18 -4.88
N LEU A 44 -31.10 -10.64 -3.99
CA LEU A 44 -31.52 -10.28 -2.64
C LEU A 44 -32.63 -9.24 -2.67
N CYS A 45 -32.45 -8.17 -3.42
CA CYS A 45 -33.45 -7.12 -3.57
C CYS A 45 -34.73 -7.64 -4.22
N GLU A 46 -34.65 -8.38 -5.32
CA GLU A 46 -35.85 -8.77 -6.08
C GLU A 46 -36.63 -9.93 -5.44
N LYS A 47 -35.95 -10.87 -4.80
CA LYS A 47 -36.58 -12.09 -4.27
C LYS A 47 -36.83 -12.08 -2.77
N PHE A 48 -36.01 -11.38 -1.99
CA PHE A 48 -36.04 -11.48 -0.53
C PHE A 48 -36.33 -10.15 0.17
N PHE A 49 -35.82 -9.03 -0.36
CA PHE A 49 -35.85 -7.71 0.29
C PHE A 49 -36.15 -6.59 -0.70
N LYS A 50 -37.37 -6.53 -1.24
CA LYS A 50 -37.76 -5.52 -2.24
C LYS A 50 -37.55 -4.08 -1.75
N ASP A 51 -37.86 -3.85 -0.47
CA ASP A 51 -37.76 -2.56 0.20
C ASP A 51 -36.39 -2.36 0.90
N MET A 52 -35.33 -3.01 0.41
CA MET A 52 -33.98 -2.77 0.92
C MET A 52 -33.62 -1.29 0.78
N ASP A 53 -33.27 -0.66 1.91
CA ASP A 53 -32.78 0.72 1.95
C ASP A 53 -31.40 0.80 1.26
N ILE A 54 -31.39 1.37 0.06
CA ILE A 54 -30.18 1.53 -0.74
C ILE A 54 -29.20 2.56 -0.15
N ASN A 55 -29.71 3.45 0.71
CA ASN A 55 -28.95 4.49 1.41
C ASN A 55 -28.45 4.02 2.78
N ARG A 56 -28.68 2.76 3.13
CA ARG A 56 -28.20 2.15 4.38
C ARG A 56 -26.68 2.32 4.50
N VAL A 57 -26.25 2.73 5.69
CA VAL A 57 -24.82 2.77 6.04
C VAL A 57 -24.35 1.34 6.28
N VAL A 58 -23.43 0.86 5.45
CA VAL A 58 -22.86 -0.49 5.50
C VAL A 58 -21.50 -0.54 6.18
N GLU A 59 -20.85 0.62 6.33
CA GLU A 59 -19.62 0.79 7.11
C GLU A 59 -19.80 1.93 8.14
N PRO A 60 -20.25 1.62 9.37
CA PRO A 60 -20.57 2.65 10.37
C PRO A 60 -19.37 3.47 10.86
N PHE A 61 -18.15 2.96 10.68
CA PHE A 61 -16.93 3.69 11.06
C PHE A 61 -16.69 4.91 10.19
N SER A 62 -16.88 4.76 8.88
CA SER A 62 -16.68 5.79 7.87
C SER A 62 -17.97 6.49 7.44
N GLU A 63 -19.11 5.96 7.86
CA GLU A 63 -20.45 6.34 7.41
C GLU A 63 -20.67 6.08 5.90
N CYS A 64 -19.97 5.08 5.34
CA CYS A 64 -20.16 4.72 3.93
C CYS A 64 -21.45 3.91 3.70
N THR A 65 -22.15 4.26 2.62
CA THR A 65 -23.18 3.45 1.98
C THR A 65 -22.57 2.52 0.93
N MET A 66 -23.35 1.60 0.35
CA MET A 66 -22.86 0.76 -0.75
C MET A 66 -22.36 1.59 -1.95
N LEU A 67 -22.99 2.73 -2.24
CA LEU A 67 -22.54 3.61 -3.34
C LEU A 67 -21.17 4.21 -3.06
N HIS A 68 -20.90 4.62 -1.81
CA HIS A 68 -19.58 5.07 -1.38
C HIS A 68 -18.54 3.95 -1.51
N VAL A 69 -18.85 2.75 -1.00
CA VAL A 69 -17.95 1.59 -1.08
C VAL A 69 -17.64 1.27 -2.54
N ALA A 70 -18.66 1.08 -3.38
CA ALA A 70 -18.49 0.79 -4.81
C ALA A 70 -17.65 1.88 -5.51
N SER A 71 -17.80 3.14 -5.12
CA SER A 71 -17.02 4.26 -5.67
C SER A 71 -15.55 4.22 -5.26
N VAL A 72 -15.22 3.86 -4.01
CA VAL A 72 -13.82 3.70 -3.56
C VAL A 72 -13.11 2.57 -4.31
N TYR A 73 -13.83 1.48 -4.57
CA TYR A 73 -13.27 0.28 -5.21
C TYR A 73 -13.43 0.24 -6.74
N GLY A 74 -14.10 1.23 -7.35
CA GLY A 74 -14.28 1.31 -8.79
C GLY A 74 -15.23 0.25 -9.35
N CYS A 75 -16.21 -0.18 -8.57
CA CYS A 75 -17.18 -1.23 -8.93
C CYS A 75 -18.28 -0.64 -9.81
N LEU A 76 -17.99 -0.49 -11.10
CA LEU A 76 -18.88 0.18 -12.05
C LEU A 76 -20.25 -0.50 -12.16
N ASN A 77 -20.32 -1.83 -12.27
CA ASN A 77 -21.59 -2.53 -12.39
C ASN A 77 -22.46 -2.29 -11.14
N MET A 78 -21.84 -2.30 -9.96
CA MET A 78 -22.50 -2.00 -8.70
C MET A 78 -23.02 -0.58 -8.69
N ILE A 79 -22.23 0.40 -9.14
CA ILE A 79 -22.68 1.79 -9.24
C ILE A 79 -23.87 1.92 -10.20
N GLU A 80 -23.83 1.30 -11.38
CA GLU A 80 -24.94 1.33 -12.33
C GLU A 80 -26.23 0.79 -11.72
N TYR A 81 -26.16 -0.36 -11.06
CA TYR A 81 -27.31 -0.95 -10.38
C TYR A 81 -27.82 -0.08 -9.22
N LEU A 82 -26.91 0.46 -8.41
CA LEU A 82 -27.28 1.36 -7.32
C LEU A 82 -27.98 2.60 -7.84
N LEU A 83 -27.45 3.23 -8.90
CA LEU A 83 -28.04 4.40 -9.55
C LEU A 83 -29.39 4.11 -10.21
N TYR A 84 -29.62 2.89 -10.70
CA TYR A 84 -30.94 2.43 -11.16
C TYR A 84 -31.97 2.43 -10.03
N ARG A 85 -31.53 2.15 -8.80
CA ARG A 85 -32.35 2.15 -7.58
C ARG A 85 -32.50 3.54 -6.93
N ASN A 86 -32.03 4.60 -7.60
CA ASN A 86 -32.17 6.01 -7.22
C ASN A 86 -31.69 6.34 -5.78
N PRO A 87 -30.39 6.23 -5.50
CA PRO A 87 -29.81 6.49 -4.19
C PRO A 87 -29.69 8.01 -3.94
N GLU A 88 -29.52 8.40 -2.68
CA GLU A 88 -29.17 9.77 -2.28
C GLU A 88 -27.72 10.09 -2.69
N LEU A 89 -27.55 10.97 -3.66
CA LEU A 89 -26.22 11.34 -4.21
C LEU A 89 -25.51 12.44 -3.41
N ASP A 90 -26.24 13.15 -2.58
CA ASP A 90 -25.76 14.19 -1.65
C ASP A 90 -25.38 13.63 -0.27
N LYS A 91 -25.61 12.33 -0.03
CA LYS A 91 -25.13 11.66 1.18
C LYS A 91 -23.61 11.65 1.19
N VAL A 92 -23.03 11.95 2.35
CA VAL A 92 -21.59 12.05 2.55
C VAL A 92 -21.13 11.16 3.70
N THR A 93 -19.87 10.73 3.61
CA THR A 93 -19.14 10.04 4.69
C THR A 93 -18.81 10.98 5.85
N LEU A 94 -18.27 10.42 6.95
CA LEU A 94 -17.76 11.19 8.11
C LEU A 94 -16.73 12.27 7.70
N GLY A 95 -15.99 12.05 6.60
CA GLY A 95 -15.03 13.00 6.03
C GLY A 95 -15.61 14.00 5.02
N LYS A 96 -16.94 14.11 4.95
CA LYS A 96 -17.70 14.91 3.97
C LYS A 96 -17.40 14.56 2.51
N TYR A 97 -16.98 13.33 2.22
CA TYR A 97 -16.83 12.85 0.84
C TYR A 97 -18.14 12.23 0.37
N SER A 98 -18.66 12.70 -0.77
CA SER A 98 -19.71 11.99 -1.50
C SER A 98 -19.15 10.83 -2.32
N ALA A 99 -20.01 9.98 -2.86
CA ALA A 99 -19.63 8.90 -3.78
C ALA A 99 -18.76 9.40 -4.97
N ALA A 100 -19.13 10.53 -5.57
CA ALA A 100 -18.36 11.12 -6.67
C ALA A 100 -16.93 11.53 -6.25
N HIS A 101 -16.77 12.08 -5.04
CA HIS A 101 -15.44 12.41 -4.52
C HIS A 101 -14.58 11.15 -4.35
N LEU A 102 -15.16 10.06 -3.85
CA LEU A 102 -14.43 8.80 -3.64
C LEU A 102 -14.02 8.14 -4.97
N ALA A 103 -14.89 8.17 -5.98
CA ALA A 103 -14.55 7.75 -7.33
C ALA A 103 -13.40 8.59 -7.91
N ALA A 104 -13.41 9.90 -7.70
CA ALA A 104 -12.35 10.81 -8.15
C ALA A 104 -11.02 10.61 -7.41
N ILE A 105 -11.04 10.42 -6.09
CA ILE A 105 -9.86 10.08 -5.27
C ILE A 105 -9.21 8.79 -5.75
N GLY A 106 -10.02 7.81 -6.15
CA GLY A 106 -9.54 6.57 -6.75
C GLY A 106 -9.20 6.67 -8.24
N GLY A 107 -9.40 7.82 -8.91
CA GLY A 107 -9.19 7.91 -10.35
C GLY A 107 -10.10 6.99 -11.17
N HIS A 108 -11.24 6.56 -10.62
CA HIS A 108 -12.22 5.69 -11.26
C HIS A 108 -13.10 6.52 -12.20
N LYS A 109 -12.53 6.91 -13.34
CA LYS A 109 -13.10 7.89 -14.26
C LYS A 109 -14.52 7.56 -14.71
N GLU A 110 -14.79 6.32 -15.08
CA GLU A 110 -16.10 5.88 -15.54
C GLU A 110 -17.11 5.91 -14.41
N CYS A 111 -16.74 5.38 -13.24
CA CYS A 111 -17.58 5.43 -12.04
C CYS A 111 -17.97 6.88 -11.69
N TYR A 112 -16.99 7.78 -11.72
CA TYR A 112 -17.19 9.22 -11.52
C TYR A 112 -18.14 9.81 -12.57
N GLN A 113 -17.95 9.52 -13.86
CA GLN A 113 -18.80 10.00 -14.94
C GLN A 113 -20.26 9.53 -14.81
N TYR A 114 -20.47 8.25 -14.50
CA TYR A 114 -21.81 7.68 -14.28
C TYR A 114 -22.54 8.34 -13.11
N ILE A 115 -21.84 8.56 -11.99
CA ILE A 115 -22.40 9.24 -10.83
C ILE A 115 -22.75 10.70 -11.21
N LEU A 116 -21.83 11.43 -11.85
CA LEU A 116 -22.06 12.82 -12.26
C LEU A 116 -23.25 12.98 -13.21
N ALA A 117 -23.47 12.01 -14.11
CA ALA A 117 -24.60 12.04 -15.03
C ALA A 117 -25.96 12.00 -14.33
N ARG A 118 -26.01 11.56 -13.06
CA ARG A 118 -27.22 11.53 -12.23
C ARG A 118 -27.29 12.67 -11.20
N MET A 119 -26.23 13.46 -11.06
CA MET A 119 -26.18 14.59 -10.14
C MET A 119 -26.75 15.87 -10.78
N ASN A 120 -27.43 16.67 -9.97
CA ASN A 120 -27.78 18.05 -10.33
C ASN A 120 -26.59 19.01 -10.09
N ASP A 121 -26.71 20.27 -10.51
CA ASP A 121 -25.59 21.22 -10.46
C ASP A 121 -25.19 21.58 -9.02
N VAL A 122 -26.14 21.63 -8.09
CA VAL A 122 -25.84 21.87 -6.66
C VAL A 122 -25.01 20.72 -6.08
N GLN A 123 -25.35 19.49 -6.43
CA GLN A 123 -24.62 18.30 -5.98
C GLN A 123 -23.21 18.25 -6.57
N LYS A 124 -23.02 18.65 -7.84
CA LYS A 124 -21.70 18.67 -8.50
C LYS A 124 -20.73 19.65 -7.84
N GLU A 125 -21.25 20.76 -7.33
CA GLU A 125 -20.48 21.81 -6.66
C GLU A 125 -20.24 21.53 -5.15
N MET A 126 -20.68 20.38 -4.64
CA MET A 126 -20.39 19.98 -3.27
C MET A 126 -18.89 19.84 -3.05
N LYS A 127 -18.40 20.39 -1.93
CA LYS A 127 -17.00 20.30 -1.51
C LYS A 127 -16.82 19.35 -0.36
N CYS A 128 -15.77 18.54 -0.42
CA CYS A 128 -15.33 17.71 0.70
C CYS A 128 -14.51 18.51 1.74
N ASN A 129 -14.08 17.85 2.82
CA ASN A 129 -13.32 18.49 3.92
C ASN A 129 -12.07 19.27 3.47
N ILE A 130 -11.46 18.89 2.35
CA ILE A 130 -10.29 19.58 1.79
C ILE A 130 -10.62 20.68 0.78
N GLN A 131 -11.89 21.13 0.76
CA GLN A 131 -12.40 22.24 -0.05
C GLN A 131 -12.34 22.04 -1.56
N LEU A 132 -12.27 20.77 -2.01
CA LEU A 132 -12.30 20.39 -3.41
C LEU A 132 -13.64 19.74 -3.77
N THR A 133 -14.12 20.02 -4.98
CA THR A 133 -15.20 19.26 -5.61
C THR A 133 -14.67 17.92 -6.12
N ALA A 134 -15.58 17.00 -6.48
CA ALA A 134 -15.20 15.77 -7.15
C ALA A 134 -14.51 16.04 -8.51
N ALA A 135 -14.89 17.12 -9.21
CA ALA A 135 -14.26 17.50 -10.47
C ALA A 135 -12.83 18.01 -10.28
N ASP A 136 -12.58 18.82 -9.25
CA ASP A 136 -11.22 19.28 -8.93
C ASP A 136 -10.29 18.10 -8.60
N LEU A 137 -10.79 17.13 -7.85
CA LEU A 137 -10.05 15.91 -7.51
C LEU A 137 -9.72 15.09 -8.76
N MET A 138 -10.69 14.86 -9.64
CA MET A 138 -10.48 14.11 -10.88
C MET A 138 -9.46 14.80 -11.78
N LYS A 139 -9.60 16.12 -11.96
CA LYS A 139 -8.65 16.92 -12.74
C LYS A 139 -7.23 16.81 -12.18
N LYS A 140 -7.07 16.98 -10.86
CA LYS A 140 -5.77 16.84 -10.20
C LYS A 140 -5.19 15.43 -10.32
N TYR A 141 -6.03 14.38 -10.31
CA TYR A 141 -5.61 13.01 -10.56
C TYR A 141 -5.11 12.84 -12.02
N GLU A 142 -5.83 13.37 -13.00
CA GLU A 142 -5.42 13.32 -14.41
C GLU A 142 -4.10 14.06 -14.66
N GLU A 143 -3.94 15.27 -14.10
CA GLU A 143 -2.68 16.02 -14.12
C GLU A 143 -1.52 15.23 -13.48
N PHE A 144 -1.79 14.58 -12.35
CA PHE A 144 -0.83 13.72 -11.68
C PHE A 144 -0.40 12.52 -12.56
N CYS A 145 -1.34 11.87 -13.25
CA CYS A 145 -1.05 10.77 -14.17
C CYS A 145 -0.18 11.21 -15.34
N THR A 146 -0.45 12.40 -15.91
CA THR A 146 0.37 12.97 -16.99
C THR A 146 1.81 13.21 -16.52
N ASP A 147 2.00 13.75 -15.33
CA ASP A 147 3.33 14.07 -14.79
C ASP A 147 4.18 12.83 -14.48
N CYS A 148 3.56 11.68 -14.21
CA CYS A 148 4.29 10.44 -13.94
C CYS A 148 4.95 9.81 -15.17
N GLN A 149 4.68 10.30 -16.39
CA GLN A 149 5.24 9.78 -17.66
C GLN A 149 5.11 8.26 -17.85
N MET A 150 4.16 7.63 -17.16
CA MET A 150 3.90 6.20 -17.26
C MET A 150 2.39 5.97 -17.22
N PRO A 151 1.69 5.99 -18.36
CA PRO A 151 0.25 5.86 -18.40
C PRO A 151 -0.22 4.45 -17.99
N LEU A 152 -1.53 4.32 -17.73
CA LEU A 152 -2.16 3.00 -17.65
C LEU A 152 -2.01 2.28 -19.00
N MET A 153 -1.77 0.97 -18.96
CA MET A 153 -1.70 0.14 -20.15
C MET A 153 -3.05 0.13 -20.88
N THR A 154 -3.00 0.09 -22.20
CA THR A 154 -4.17 -0.18 -23.03
C THR A 154 -4.75 -1.55 -22.69
N ARG A 155 -6.02 -1.75 -23.02
CA ARG A 155 -6.68 -3.05 -22.85
C ARG A 155 -5.94 -4.19 -23.55
N GLU A 156 -5.38 -3.94 -24.73
CA GLU A 156 -4.62 -4.93 -25.51
C GLU A 156 -3.34 -5.36 -24.80
N GLU A 157 -2.49 -4.40 -24.42
CA GLU A 157 -1.25 -4.66 -23.65
C GLU A 157 -1.56 -5.39 -22.34
N ALA A 158 -2.60 -4.97 -21.63
CA ALA A 158 -2.97 -5.56 -20.37
C ALA A 158 -3.53 -6.98 -20.49
N LEU A 159 -4.28 -7.27 -21.57
CA LEU A 159 -4.73 -8.62 -21.90
C LEU A 159 -3.55 -9.50 -22.29
N HIS A 160 -2.60 -8.98 -23.08
CA HIS A 160 -1.35 -9.68 -23.43
C HIS A 160 -0.62 -10.15 -22.17
N VAL A 161 -0.35 -9.25 -21.22
CA VAL A 161 0.31 -9.60 -19.94
C VAL A 161 -0.54 -10.57 -19.10
N LYS A 162 -1.87 -10.37 -19.01
CA LYS A 162 -2.72 -11.23 -18.16
C LYS A 162 -2.93 -12.63 -18.72
N ASN A 163 -2.93 -12.79 -20.04
CA ASN A 163 -3.09 -14.09 -20.69
C ASN A 163 -1.83 -14.94 -20.61
N GLU A 164 -0.66 -14.33 -20.39
CA GLU A 164 0.56 -15.08 -20.10
C GLU A 164 0.40 -15.86 -18.79
N THR A 165 0.65 -17.17 -18.83
CA THR A 165 0.45 -18.10 -17.72
C THR A 165 1.67 -18.25 -16.83
N GLU A 166 2.86 -18.02 -17.38
CA GLU A 166 4.12 -18.09 -16.65
C GLU A 166 4.46 -16.75 -15.99
N ASP A 167 4.60 -16.74 -14.66
CA ASP A 167 4.87 -15.51 -13.91
C ASP A 167 6.20 -14.83 -14.28
N GLY A 168 7.17 -15.59 -14.83
CA GLY A 168 8.43 -15.06 -15.35
C GLY A 168 8.25 -14.31 -16.67
N LYS A 169 7.65 -14.94 -17.67
CA LYS A 169 7.28 -14.27 -18.93
C LYS A 169 6.39 -13.06 -18.68
N ARG A 170 5.42 -13.18 -17.75
CA ARG A 170 4.57 -12.05 -17.35
C ARG A 170 5.39 -10.88 -16.78
N ALA A 171 6.41 -11.17 -15.96
CA ALA A 171 7.32 -10.16 -15.43
C ALA A 171 8.11 -9.47 -16.55
N HIS A 172 8.64 -10.26 -17.47
CA HIS A 172 9.39 -9.78 -18.64
C HIS A 172 8.53 -8.85 -19.50
N GLU A 173 7.36 -9.29 -19.95
CA GLU A 173 6.46 -8.50 -20.80
C GLU A 173 6.01 -7.21 -20.11
N LEU A 174 5.72 -7.27 -18.81
CA LEU A 174 5.34 -6.09 -18.04
C LEU A 174 6.48 -5.07 -17.94
N LEU A 175 7.71 -5.54 -17.74
CA LEU A 175 8.91 -4.69 -17.73
C LEU A 175 9.20 -4.12 -19.11
N TYR A 176 9.00 -4.89 -20.17
CA TYR A 176 9.17 -4.43 -21.55
C TYR A 176 8.19 -3.30 -21.87
N ILE A 177 6.89 -3.50 -21.64
CA ILE A 177 5.86 -2.49 -21.90
C ILE A 177 6.12 -1.20 -21.11
N LYS A 178 6.35 -1.31 -19.79
CA LYS A 178 6.59 -0.14 -18.96
C LYS A 178 7.96 0.49 -19.20
N GLY A 179 8.96 -0.32 -19.56
CA GLY A 179 10.27 0.15 -20.00
C GLY A 179 10.17 0.99 -21.26
N ASN A 180 9.33 0.60 -22.23
CA ASN A 180 9.07 1.36 -23.44
C ASN A 180 8.40 2.72 -23.15
N TYR A 181 7.47 2.79 -22.19
CA TYR A 181 6.90 4.08 -21.76
C TYR A 181 7.98 5.02 -21.21
N LEU A 182 8.99 4.48 -20.54
CA LEU A 182 10.14 5.20 -20.03
C LEU A 182 11.30 5.31 -21.05
N LYS A 183 11.11 4.82 -22.28
CA LYS A 183 12.11 4.81 -23.36
C LYS A 183 13.41 4.07 -23.01
N ILE A 184 13.31 2.99 -22.24
CA ILE A 184 14.44 2.16 -21.84
C ILE A 184 14.76 1.15 -22.94
N THR A 185 15.88 1.33 -23.64
CA THR A 185 16.32 0.45 -24.74
C THR A 185 17.65 -0.24 -24.48
N LYS A 186 18.48 0.32 -23.59
CA LYS A 186 19.81 -0.18 -23.23
C LYS A 186 20.10 0.01 -21.73
N PRO A 187 21.17 -0.60 -21.18
CA PRO A 187 21.53 -0.50 -19.77
C PRO A 187 21.62 0.92 -19.20
N ASP A 188 22.18 1.87 -19.96
CA ASP A 188 22.34 3.25 -19.50
C ASP A 188 20.97 3.94 -19.34
N ASP A 189 20.02 3.69 -20.24
CA ASP A 189 18.68 4.27 -20.17
C ASP A 189 17.95 3.83 -18.89
N LEU A 190 18.19 2.60 -18.43
CA LEU A 190 17.62 2.09 -17.18
C LEU A 190 18.17 2.82 -15.95
N ILE A 191 19.47 3.12 -15.96
CA ILE A 191 20.14 3.89 -14.89
C ILE A 191 19.61 5.33 -14.91
N ASP A 192 19.57 5.95 -16.09
CA ASP A 192 19.06 7.30 -16.28
C ASP A 192 17.59 7.41 -15.89
N ALA A 193 16.75 6.43 -16.26
CA ALA A 193 15.35 6.39 -15.85
C ALA A 193 15.21 6.33 -14.33
N ALA A 194 16.06 5.58 -13.62
CA ALA A 194 16.01 5.50 -12.16
C ALA A 194 16.43 6.80 -11.48
N VAL A 195 17.47 7.48 -12.00
CA VAL A 195 18.01 8.72 -11.44
C VAL A 195 17.12 9.93 -11.78
N ASN A 196 16.70 10.06 -13.03
CA ASN A 196 15.94 11.20 -13.53
C ASN A 196 14.51 11.25 -12.97
N ASN A 197 13.97 10.10 -12.54
CA ASN A 197 12.66 10.02 -11.90
C ASN A 197 12.72 10.12 -10.36
N MET A 198 13.86 10.44 -9.76
CA MET A 198 13.91 10.67 -8.32
C MET A 198 13.05 11.87 -7.91
N CYS A 199 12.36 11.74 -6.77
CA CYS A 199 11.64 12.87 -6.19
C CYS A 199 12.62 13.94 -5.69
N GLU A 200 12.33 15.20 -6.00
CA GLU A 200 13.10 16.35 -5.51
C GLU A 200 13.13 16.38 -3.98
N GLU A 201 14.30 16.63 -3.40
CA GLU A 201 14.50 16.61 -1.94
C GLU A 201 13.58 17.62 -1.21
N LYS A 202 13.36 18.80 -1.80
CA LYS A 202 12.44 19.81 -1.25
C LYS A 202 11.01 19.27 -1.12
N LYS A 203 10.51 18.62 -2.18
CA LYS A 203 9.17 17.99 -2.21
C LYS A 203 9.08 16.85 -1.19
N VAL A 204 10.13 16.04 -1.09
CA VAL A 204 10.21 14.94 -0.12
C VAL A 204 10.10 15.47 1.31
N ASN A 205 10.87 16.52 1.64
CA ASN A 205 10.85 17.12 2.98
C ASN A 205 9.49 17.76 3.31
N GLU A 206 8.88 18.45 2.35
CA GLU A 206 7.55 19.06 2.54
C GLU A 206 6.48 18.00 2.88
N ILE A 207 6.40 16.93 2.08
CA ILE A 207 5.46 15.82 2.31
C ILE A 207 5.73 15.18 3.67
N LYS A 208 7.00 14.90 3.97
CA LYS A 208 7.45 14.27 5.21
C LYS A 208 7.06 15.07 6.45
N ASP A 209 7.27 16.38 6.43
CA ASP A 209 6.99 17.23 7.58
C ASP A 209 5.48 17.39 7.78
N LYS A 210 4.73 17.63 6.69
CA LYS A 210 3.28 17.76 6.74
C LYS A 210 2.60 16.47 7.26
N ILE A 211 2.93 15.32 6.67
CA ILE A 211 2.29 14.05 7.03
C ILE A 211 2.64 13.64 8.46
N LYS A 212 3.87 13.93 8.92
CA LYS A 212 4.27 13.68 10.30
C LYS A 212 3.45 14.52 11.27
N ILE A 213 3.30 15.82 11.02
CA ILE A 213 2.51 16.72 11.86
C ILE A 213 1.06 16.22 12.00
N GLU A 214 0.41 15.85 10.89
CA GLU A 214 -0.99 15.39 10.94
C GLU A 214 -1.14 14.00 11.57
N THR A 215 -0.18 13.12 11.33
CA THR A 215 -0.14 11.81 12.00
C THR A 215 0.06 11.97 13.51
N ASP A 216 0.95 12.86 13.94
CA ASP A 216 1.16 13.17 15.37
C ASP A 216 -0.12 13.72 16.02
N LYS A 217 -0.76 14.74 15.41
CA LYS A 217 -2.04 15.28 15.91
C LYS A 217 -3.12 14.21 16.06
N LEU A 218 -3.22 13.30 15.08
CA LEU A 218 -4.17 12.20 15.13
C LEU A 218 -3.86 11.27 16.31
N LEU A 219 -2.60 10.86 16.47
CA LEU A 219 -2.19 9.90 17.50
C LEU A 219 -2.17 10.50 18.91
N GLU A 220 -1.98 11.81 19.07
CA GLU A 220 -2.15 12.53 20.34
C GLU A 220 -3.58 12.41 20.91
N SER A 221 -4.56 12.13 20.05
CA SER A 221 -5.96 11.93 20.46
C SER A 221 -6.25 10.53 21.02
N ILE A 222 -5.25 9.63 21.08
CA ILE A 222 -5.37 8.35 21.78
C ILE A 222 -5.56 8.60 23.27
N GLU A 223 -6.70 8.14 23.80
CA GLU A 223 -7.10 8.37 25.19
C GLU A 223 -6.41 7.42 26.19
N ASP A 224 -6.27 6.13 25.82
CA ASP A 224 -5.65 5.13 26.69
C ASP A 224 -4.14 5.38 26.83
N LYS A 225 -3.71 5.62 28.07
CA LYS A 225 -2.30 5.85 28.42
C LYS A 225 -1.39 4.70 28.02
N LYS A 226 -1.88 3.46 28.00
CA LYS A 226 -1.10 2.26 27.62
C LYS A 226 -0.64 2.28 26.17
N PHE A 227 -1.37 2.99 25.32
CA PHE A 227 -1.08 3.14 23.90
C PHE A 227 -0.57 4.54 23.55
N LYS A 228 -0.24 5.37 24.54
CA LYS A 228 0.45 6.64 24.26
C LYS A 228 1.91 6.37 23.90
N GLY A 229 2.41 7.21 23.01
CA GLY A 229 3.72 7.03 22.42
C GLY A 229 4.07 8.18 21.48
N LYS A 230 5.19 8.01 20.79
CA LYS A 230 5.72 8.99 19.83
C LYS A 230 5.91 8.35 18.47
N THR A 231 5.69 9.11 17.40
CA THR A 231 5.98 8.65 16.05
C THR A 231 7.44 8.86 15.69
N ILE A 232 8.01 7.86 15.02
CA ILE A 232 9.33 7.90 14.43
C ILE A 232 9.16 7.53 12.96
N LEU A 233 9.52 8.46 12.06
CA LEU A 233 9.52 8.19 10.63
C LEU A 233 10.57 7.14 10.30
N THR A 234 10.18 6.17 9.48
CA THR A 234 11.01 5.04 9.07
C THR A 234 10.87 4.78 7.57
N GLY A 235 11.60 3.78 7.07
CA GLY A 235 11.42 3.28 5.72
C GLY A 235 11.96 4.20 4.62
N PRO A 236 11.58 3.93 3.37
CA PRO A 236 12.24 4.49 2.18
C PRO A 236 12.23 6.02 2.07
N LEU A 237 11.20 6.68 2.62
CA LEU A 237 11.11 8.14 2.65
C LEU A 237 12.29 8.78 3.40
N MET A 238 12.77 8.14 4.46
CA MET A 238 13.90 8.62 5.27
C MET A 238 15.26 8.39 4.61
N GLU A 239 15.31 7.51 3.61
CA GLU A 239 16.53 7.14 2.88
C GLU A 239 16.82 8.12 1.73
N GLY A 240 15.82 8.91 1.32
CA GLY A 240 15.94 9.89 0.24
C GLY A 240 16.06 9.26 -1.15
N ASN A 241 15.55 8.04 -1.32
CA ASN A 241 15.73 7.26 -2.55
C ASN A 241 14.43 7.12 -3.37
N GLU A 242 13.39 7.94 -3.09
CA GLU A 242 12.06 7.80 -3.70
C GLU A 242 12.04 8.12 -5.20
N ILE A 243 11.36 7.26 -5.96
CA ILE A 243 11.22 7.37 -7.41
C ILE A 243 9.74 7.62 -7.76
N PHE A 244 9.51 8.53 -8.70
CA PHE A 244 8.23 9.03 -9.23
C PHE A 244 7.38 9.81 -8.24
N HIS A 245 6.83 9.14 -7.23
CA HIS A 245 5.96 9.79 -6.26
C HIS A 245 5.97 9.10 -4.90
N ILE A 246 5.76 9.90 -3.86
CA ILE A 246 5.56 9.45 -2.49
C ILE A 246 4.06 9.18 -2.31
N ASN A 247 3.67 7.92 -2.24
CA ASN A 247 2.30 7.52 -1.95
C ASN A 247 2.15 6.80 -0.61
N TYR A 248 3.27 6.64 0.10
CA TYR A 248 3.36 5.75 1.23
C TYR A 248 4.45 6.21 2.20
N VAL A 249 4.15 6.20 3.50
CA VAL A 249 5.03 6.70 4.57
C VAL A 249 5.00 5.75 5.76
N ASP A 250 6.16 5.22 6.15
CA ASP A 250 6.27 4.31 7.29
C ASP A 250 6.54 5.04 8.59
N PHE A 251 5.75 4.71 9.61
CA PHE A 251 5.92 5.16 10.99
C PHE A 251 6.12 3.97 11.91
N MET A 252 7.20 4.01 12.68
CA MET A 252 7.30 3.26 13.92
C MET A 252 6.64 4.09 15.02
N TYR A 253 5.65 3.54 15.69
CA TYR A 253 5.01 4.19 16.83
C TYR A 253 5.55 3.57 18.11
N GLU A 254 6.47 4.28 18.77
CA GLU A 254 7.10 3.83 20.02
C GLU A 254 6.11 4.03 21.17
N VAL A 255 5.39 2.96 21.50
CA VAL A 255 4.48 2.91 22.64
C VAL A 255 5.32 2.92 23.91
N SER A 256 4.96 3.77 24.87
CA SER A 256 5.71 4.01 26.10
C SER A 256 4.99 3.37 27.29
N PRO A 257 5.18 2.06 27.55
CA PRO A 257 4.58 1.42 28.71
C PRO A 257 5.18 1.97 30.01
N GLU A 258 4.43 1.87 31.12
CA GLU A 258 4.85 2.36 32.45
C GLU A 258 5.94 1.48 33.12
N TYR A 259 6.41 0.44 32.45
CA TYR A 259 7.37 -0.53 32.95
C TYR A 259 8.32 -1.00 31.85
N ASP A 260 9.51 -1.45 32.27
CA ASP A 260 10.52 -2.01 31.37
C ASP A 260 10.08 -3.39 30.85
N ILE A 261 10.21 -3.60 29.55
CA ILE A 261 9.94 -4.90 28.93
C ILE A 261 11.26 -5.66 28.80
N MET A 262 11.30 -6.86 29.37
CA MET A 262 12.44 -7.76 29.24
C MET A 262 12.18 -8.81 28.17
N CYS A 263 13.15 -9.06 27.31
CA CYS A 263 13.02 -10.05 26.25
C CYS A 263 14.26 -10.95 26.10
N LYS A 264 14.01 -12.17 25.59
CA LYS A 264 15.03 -13.18 25.29
C LYS A 264 14.89 -13.66 23.86
N SER A 265 16.01 -14.01 23.23
CA SER A 265 16.01 -14.70 21.94
C SER A 265 15.30 -16.04 22.07
N SER A 266 14.45 -16.39 21.10
CA SER A 266 13.85 -17.73 21.01
C SER A 266 14.95 -18.80 20.86
N GLU A 267 14.78 -19.94 21.54
CA GLU A 267 15.70 -21.09 21.48
C GLU A 267 15.55 -21.92 20.20
N SER A 268 14.45 -21.74 19.46
CA SER A 268 14.19 -22.50 18.23
C SER A 268 14.94 -21.90 17.04
N PRO A 269 15.74 -22.69 16.28
CA PRO A 269 16.40 -22.24 15.06
C PRO A 269 15.36 -22.08 13.94
N GLY A 270 14.72 -20.92 13.90
CA GLY A 270 13.77 -20.55 12.86
C GLY A 270 12.90 -19.39 13.31
N LYS A 271 12.94 -18.30 12.54
CA LYS A 271 12.18 -17.05 12.69
C LYS A 271 12.71 -16.18 13.82
N GLY A 272 13.30 -15.01 13.51
CA GLY A 272 13.71 -13.93 14.42
C GLY A 272 12.61 -13.37 15.36
N THR A 273 11.95 -14.27 16.06
CA THR A 273 10.87 -14.10 17.02
C THR A 273 11.50 -14.02 18.41
N ILE A 274 10.97 -13.12 19.21
CA ILE A 274 11.44 -12.78 20.53
C ILE A 274 10.37 -13.17 21.54
N ILE A 275 10.81 -13.79 22.64
CA ILE A 275 9.93 -14.03 23.79
C ILE A 275 10.07 -12.81 24.70
N ALA A 276 9.01 -12.02 24.78
CA ALA A 276 8.92 -10.88 25.68
C ALA A 276 8.07 -11.23 26.91
N LYS A 277 8.55 -10.86 28.09
CA LYS A 277 7.82 -10.97 29.36
C LYS A 277 7.22 -9.62 29.73
N ASP A 278 6.24 -9.65 30.63
CA ASP A 278 5.68 -8.44 31.24
C ASP A 278 5.06 -7.47 30.22
N LEU A 279 4.40 -8.02 29.19
CA LEU A 279 3.74 -7.20 28.16
C LEU A 279 2.38 -6.66 28.64
N PRO A 280 2.00 -5.42 28.25
CA PRO A 280 0.69 -4.85 28.57
C PRO A 280 -0.49 -5.69 28.08
N LEU A 281 -0.30 -6.38 26.96
CA LEU A 281 -1.26 -7.27 26.32
C LEU A 281 -0.49 -8.42 25.67
N LYS A 282 -1.03 -9.64 25.75
CA LYS A 282 -0.38 -10.84 25.17
C LYS A 282 -0.69 -10.95 23.67
N GLY A 283 0.34 -11.10 22.85
CA GLY A 283 0.24 -11.55 21.45
C GLY A 283 -0.77 -10.76 20.61
N SER A 284 -1.62 -11.49 19.88
CA SER A 284 -2.58 -10.98 18.87
C SER A 284 -3.49 -9.85 19.36
N THR A 285 -3.78 -9.83 20.66
CA THR A 285 -4.63 -8.80 21.25
C THR A 285 -4.00 -7.40 21.21
N PHE A 286 -2.67 -7.28 21.22
CA PHE A 286 -2.02 -5.97 21.26
C PHE A 286 -2.27 -5.14 19.98
N ARG A 287 -2.11 -5.75 18.79
CA ARG A 287 -2.36 -5.06 17.51
C ARG A 287 -3.83 -4.73 17.29
N GLU A 288 -4.73 -5.61 17.74
CA GLU A 288 -6.18 -5.46 17.59
C GLU A 288 -6.68 -4.34 18.49
N GLU A 289 -6.26 -4.32 19.75
CA GLU A 289 -6.55 -3.24 20.68
C GLU A 289 -5.94 -1.91 20.20
N PHE A 290 -4.68 -1.90 19.74
CA PHE A 290 -4.08 -0.70 19.17
C PHE A 290 -4.95 -0.13 18.04
N ALA A 291 -5.38 -0.97 17.11
CA ALA A 291 -6.18 -0.51 15.98
C ALA A 291 -7.56 0.04 16.39
N LYS A 292 -8.21 -0.52 17.43
CA LYS A 292 -9.43 0.05 18.02
C LYS A 292 -9.20 1.48 18.55
N HIS A 293 -8.07 1.71 19.21
CA HIS A 293 -7.69 3.03 19.70
C HIS A 293 -7.44 4.01 18.55
N ILE A 294 -6.82 3.54 17.46
CA ILE A 294 -6.63 4.35 16.24
C ILE A 294 -7.98 4.71 15.59
N LYS A 295 -8.94 3.78 15.53
CA LYS A 295 -10.30 4.10 15.03
C LYS A 295 -10.92 5.24 15.85
N LYS A 296 -10.86 5.16 17.17
CA LYS A 296 -11.39 6.22 18.04
C LYS A 296 -10.66 7.55 17.82
N ALA A 297 -9.33 7.50 17.69
CA ALA A 297 -8.50 8.66 17.40
C ALA A 297 -8.86 9.32 16.06
N ILE A 298 -9.10 8.53 15.00
CA ILE A 298 -9.56 9.02 13.70
C ILE A 298 -10.89 9.75 13.83
N LYS A 299 -11.89 9.18 14.53
CA LYS A 299 -13.19 9.85 14.72
C LYS A 299 -13.02 11.21 15.39
N ASN A 300 -12.22 11.25 16.47
CA ASN A 300 -11.93 12.47 17.21
C ASN A 300 -11.18 13.49 16.34
N TYR A 301 -10.23 13.03 15.52
CA TYR A 301 -9.48 13.87 14.58
C TYR A 301 -10.41 14.50 13.53
N VAL A 302 -11.27 13.70 12.88
CA VAL A 302 -12.20 14.19 11.86
C VAL A 302 -13.22 15.15 12.46
N SER A 303 -13.77 14.85 13.63
CA SER A 303 -14.75 15.73 14.30
C SER A 303 -14.17 17.08 14.73
N LYS A 304 -12.85 17.13 15.01
CA LYS A 304 -12.14 18.36 15.40
C LYS A 304 -11.54 19.09 14.20
N SER A 305 -11.38 18.42 13.06
CA SER A 305 -10.83 19.04 11.86
C SER A 305 -11.73 20.21 11.44
N SER A 306 -11.15 21.38 11.25
CA SER A 306 -11.91 22.52 10.72
C SER A 306 -12.30 22.22 9.28
N ASP A 307 -13.41 22.81 8.83
CA ASP A 307 -13.87 22.74 7.43
C ASP A 307 -12.85 23.31 6.42
N LYS A 308 -11.63 23.69 6.82
CA LYS A 308 -10.63 24.33 5.97
C LYS A 308 -9.25 23.66 6.03
N SER A 309 -9.17 22.40 6.48
CA SER A 309 -7.90 21.67 6.42
C SER A 309 -7.53 21.38 4.97
N ASP A 310 -6.27 21.60 4.60
CA ASP A 310 -5.74 21.18 3.30
C ASP A 310 -5.62 19.65 3.20
N ILE A 311 -5.61 18.94 4.33
CA ILE A 311 -5.45 17.49 4.41
C ILE A 311 -6.49 16.85 5.33
N SER A 312 -7.02 15.71 4.90
CA SER A 312 -8.00 14.93 5.66
C SER A 312 -7.74 13.45 5.45
N VAL A 313 -8.23 12.63 6.37
CA VAL A 313 -8.34 11.18 6.13
C VAL A 313 -9.46 10.93 5.12
N ALA A 314 -9.36 9.85 4.34
CA ALA A 314 -10.40 9.43 3.40
C ALA A 314 -10.68 7.92 3.47
N PRO A 315 -11.91 7.46 3.18
CA PRO A 315 -12.27 6.05 3.15
C PRO A 315 -11.28 5.17 2.36
N PRO A 316 -10.96 3.95 2.86
CA PRO A 316 -11.53 3.27 4.03
C PRO A 316 -11.05 3.78 5.41
N PHE A 317 -10.41 4.97 5.50
CA PHE A 317 -9.84 5.60 6.69
C PHE A 317 -8.72 4.81 7.36
N LEU A 318 -9.00 3.58 7.79
CA LEU A 318 -8.10 2.68 8.48
C LEU A 318 -8.16 1.28 7.86
N LEU A 319 -7.01 0.69 7.56
CA LEU A 319 -6.89 -0.72 7.21
C LEU A 319 -5.97 -1.43 8.19
N HIS A 320 -6.34 -2.64 8.56
CA HIS A 320 -5.57 -3.46 9.50
C HIS A 320 -4.59 -4.34 8.75
N THR A 321 -3.39 -4.51 9.30
CA THR A 321 -2.40 -5.47 8.80
C THR A 321 -2.01 -6.44 9.90
N HIS A 322 -1.23 -7.46 9.56
CA HIS A 322 -0.68 -8.42 10.53
C HIS A 322 0.29 -7.80 11.56
N LYS A 323 0.72 -6.54 11.36
CA LYS A 323 1.73 -5.83 12.18
C LYS A 323 1.31 -4.46 12.68
N GLY A 324 0.36 -3.79 12.01
CA GLY A 324 0.05 -2.39 12.25
C GLY A 324 -1.20 -1.95 11.51
N VAL A 325 -1.28 -0.65 11.19
CA VAL A 325 -2.45 -0.06 10.52
C VAL A 325 -2.05 0.90 9.41
N TYR A 326 -2.82 0.92 8.33
CA TYR A 326 -2.72 1.95 7.29
C TYR A 326 -3.76 3.03 7.51
N ILE A 327 -3.35 4.30 7.48
CA ILE A 327 -4.23 5.46 7.43
C ILE A 327 -4.12 6.09 6.05
N ARG A 328 -5.25 6.32 5.39
CA ARG A 328 -5.30 6.96 4.08
C ARG A 328 -5.57 8.45 4.22
N TRP A 329 -4.71 9.25 3.61
CA TRP A 329 -4.76 10.70 3.60
C TRP A 329 -5.00 11.24 2.20
N VAL A 330 -5.76 12.31 2.16
CA VAL A 330 -6.09 13.10 0.98
C VAL A 330 -5.60 14.51 1.27
N TRP A 331 -4.58 14.94 0.54
CA TRP A 331 -3.98 16.27 0.71
C TRP A 331 -4.16 17.10 -0.56
N ASN A 332 -4.77 18.27 -0.39
CA ASN A 332 -4.89 19.34 -1.37
C ASN A 332 -3.54 20.07 -1.50
N HIS A 333 -2.60 19.46 -2.21
CA HIS A 333 -1.34 20.08 -2.60
C HIS A 333 -1.45 20.61 -4.05
N LYS A 334 -0.32 21.01 -4.67
CA LYS A 334 -0.24 21.33 -6.11
C LYS A 334 -0.95 20.26 -6.93
N TYR A 335 -0.68 18.99 -6.60
CA TYR A 335 -1.45 17.82 -7.04
C TYR A 335 -2.33 17.30 -5.90
N PHE A 336 -3.34 16.51 -6.24
CA PHE A 336 -4.04 15.73 -5.24
C PHE A 336 -3.10 14.60 -4.79
N CYS A 337 -2.65 14.63 -3.54
CA CYS A 337 -1.78 13.60 -2.99
C CYS A 337 -2.61 12.59 -2.19
N LEU A 338 -2.74 11.39 -2.74
CA LEU A 338 -3.23 10.21 -2.03
C LEU A 338 -2.05 9.55 -1.32
N LEU A 339 -1.96 9.74 -0.01
CA LEU A 339 -0.87 9.24 0.83
C LEU A 339 -1.39 8.15 1.76
N THR A 340 -0.59 7.13 2.00
CA THR A 340 -0.90 6.09 2.99
C THR A 340 0.17 6.09 4.07
N SER A 341 -0.21 6.35 5.31
CA SER A 341 0.68 6.20 6.45
C SER A 341 0.56 4.80 7.01
N TYR A 342 1.66 4.07 7.10
CA TYR A 342 1.70 2.79 7.79
C TYR A 342 2.27 2.96 9.18
N ILE A 343 1.46 2.65 10.19
CA ILE A 343 1.80 2.87 11.58
C ILE A 343 1.96 1.51 12.24
N VAL A 344 3.19 1.20 12.66
CA VAL A 344 3.54 -0.05 13.30
C VAL A 344 3.75 0.20 14.80
N PRO A 345 2.83 -0.24 15.68
CA PRO A 345 3.02 -0.12 17.11
C PRO A 345 4.21 -0.97 17.54
N THR A 346 5.13 -0.35 18.26
CA THR A 346 6.43 -0.93 18.57
C THR A 346 6.77 -0.63 20.02
N LEU A 347 7.27 -1.63 20.73
CA LEU A 347 7.68 -1.53 22.12
C LEU A 347 9.21 -1.49 22.19
N LYS A 348 9.73 -0.64 23.07
CA LYS A 348 11.14 -0.63 23.44
C LYS A 348 11.36 -1.68 24.53
N ALA A 349 12.25 -2.63 24.28
CA ALA A 349 12.53 -3.75 25.17
C ALA A 349 14.04 -3.88 25.43
N LYS A 350 14.41 -4.43 26.60
CA LYS A 350 15.78 -4.82 26.93
C LYS A 350 16.00 -6.28 26.54
N LEU A 351 16.87 -6.51 25.57
CA LEU A 351 17.27 -7.85 25.15
C LEU A 351 18.45 -8.31 26.02
N SER A 352 18.23 -9.34 26.82
CA SER A 352 19.31 -9.99 27.57
C SER A 352 20.00 -11.02 26.66
N THR A 353 21.23 -10.72 26.24
CA THR A 353 22.13 -11.71 25.62
C THR A 353 23.16 -12.20 26.65
N ILE A 354 23.93 -13.25 26.32
CA ILE A 354 24.94 -13.82 27.23
C ILE A 354 25.98 -12.75 27.65
N ASP A 355 26.27 -11.78 26.76
CA ASP A 355 27.39 -10.86 26.94
C ASP A 355 26.98 -9.39 27.21
N LYS A 356 25.77 -8.95 26.82
CA LYS A 356 25.30 -7.55 27.01
C LYS A 356 23.78 -7.42 27.10
N GLU A 357 23.34 -6.37 27.79
CA GLU A 357 21.98 -5.83 27.68
C GLU A 357 21.96 -4.70 26.65
N GLU A 358 21.09 -4.80 25.65
CA GLU A 358 20.88 -3.77 24.64
C GLU A 358 19.38 -3.44 24.53
N PHE A 359 19.07 -2.16 24.26
CA PHE A 359 17.71 -1.76 23.95
C PHE A 359 17.37 -2.07 22.50
N VAL A 360 16.31 -2.84 22.31
CA VAL A 360 15.79 -3.23 21.01
C VAL A 360 14.35 -2.78 20.84
N PHE A 361 13.91 -2.71 19.58
CA PHE A 361 12.52 -2.42 19.23
C PHE A 361 11.83 -3.70 18.78
N ILE A 362 10.66 -4.00 19.35
CA ILE A 362 9.88 -5.19 19.02
C ILE A 362 8.47 -4.84 18.56
N THR A 363 7.97 -5.57 17.56
CA THR A 363 6.60 -5.43 17.04
C THR A 363 5.87 -6.75 17.18
N ASN A 364 4.60 -6.72 17.58
CA ASN A 364 3.76 -7.91 17.64
C ASN A 364 3.45 -8.45 16.23
N ILE A 365 3.56 -9.76 16.05
CA ILE A 365 3.08 -10.50 14.88
C ILE A 365 2.38 -11.74 15.38
N TYR A 366 1.16 -11.99 14.90
CA TYR A 366 0.36 -13.16 15.31
C TYR A 366 0.38 -13.34 16.83
N ASP A 367 0.94 -14.43 17.32
CA ASP A 367 1.10 -14.81 18.72
C ASP A 367 2.47 -14.44 19.32
N GLY A 368 3.39 -13.89 18.52
CA GLY A 368 4.77 -13.57 18.91
C GLY A 368 5.17 -12.11 18.70
N TRP A 369 6.48 -11.87 18.80
CA TRP A 369 7.11 -10.55 18.63
C TRP A 369 8.34 -10.69 17.76
N ILE A 370 8.64 -9.71 16.91
CA ILE A 370 9.86 -9.71 16.10
C ILE A 370 10.71 -8.47 16.34
N LEU A 371 12.01 -8.60 16.10
CA LEU A 371 12.96 -7.49 16.16
C LEU A 371 12.77 -6.51 14.99
N ARG A 372 12.89 -5.22 15.27
CA ARG A 372 12.90 -4.14 14.27
C ARG A 372 14.19 -3.34 14.30
N LYS A 373 14.88 -3.32 13.16
CA LYS A 373 16.15 -2.59 12.94
C LYS A 373 16.03 -1.43 11.95
N TYR A 374 14.88 -0.73 11.95
CA TYR A 374 14.61 0.35 10.98
C TYR A 374 15.65 1.47 11.02
N GLN A 375 16.17 1.82 12.21
CA GLN A 375 17.11 2.92 12.36
C GLN A 375 18.47 2.62 11.70
N GLU A 376 19.00 1.42 11.93
CA GLU A 376 20.25 0.95 11.31
C GLU A 376 20.11 0.87 9.78
N GLU A 377 19.00 0.30 9.31
CA GLU A 377 18.71 0.16 7.89
C GLU A 377 18.58 1.52 7.20
N ASN A 378 17.79 2.44 7.77
CA ASN A 378 17.64 3.78 7.23
C ASN A 378 18.99 4.51 7.17
N LYS A 379 19.82 4.39 8.23
CA LYS A 379 21.15 4.99 8.26
C LYS A 379 22.03 4.43 7.13
N TYR A 380 21.97 3.13 6.88
CA TYR A 380 22.71 2.48 5.80
C TYR A 380 22.30 3.02 4.41
N PHE A 381 21.00 2.96 4.08
CA PHE A 381 20.52 3.35 2.74
C PHE A 381 20.52 4.86 2.49
N LYS A 382 20.55 5.68 3.54
CA LYS A 382 20.71 7.13 3.44
C LYS A 382 22.12 7.55 3.03
N HIS A 383 23.15 6.81 3.46
CA HIS A 383 24.57 7.13 3.26
C HIS A 383 25.26 6.19 2.27
N LEU A 384 24.52 5.69 1.28
CA LEU A 384 25.12 4.96 0.15
C LEU A 384 26.07 5.87 -0.62
N THR A 385 27.15 5.30 -1.17
CA THR A 385 27.99 6.01 -2.14
C THR A 385 27.18 6.33 -3.40
N THR A 386 27.70 7.21 -4.26
CA THR A 386 27.01 7.59 -5.50
C THR A 386 26.64 6.38 -6.37
N ASP A 387 27.57 5.46 -6.58
CA ASP A 387 27.32 4.30 -7.44
C ASP A 387 26.48 3.23 -6.74
N ASP A 388 26.66 3.03 -5.42
CA ASP A 388 25.76 2.17 -4.63
C ASP A 388 24.31 2.66 -4.70
N ARG A 389 24.11 3.99 -4.59
CA ARG A 389 22.80 4.61 -4.70
C ARG A 389 22.20 4.38 -6.08
N LYS A 390 22.97 4.50 -7.16
CA LYS A 390 22.48 4.15 -8.52
C LYS A 390 22.04 2.69 -8.62
N ILE A 391 22.86 1.75 -8.12
CA ILE A 391 22.53 0.32 -8.11
C ILE A 391 21.21 0.10 -7.34
N TRP A 392 21.08 0.72 -6.17
CA TRP A 392 19.88 0.63 -5.35
C TRP A 392 18.65 1.22 -6.05
N LEU A 393 18.76 2.41 -6.64
CA LEU A 393 17.67 3.07 -7.38
C LEU A 393 17.18 2.22 -8.56
N VAL A 394 18.10 1.62 -9.34
CA VAL A 394 17.71 0.72 -10.43
C VAL A 394 16.98 -0.51 -9.89
N CYS A 395 17.48 -1.11 -8.80
CA CYS A 395 16.81 -2.23 -8.17
C CYS A 395 15.38 -1.86 -7.74
N ARG A 396 15.19 -0.68 -7.14
CA ARG A 396 13.88 -0.16 -6.75
C ARG A 396 12.98 0.14 -7.95
N LEU A 397 13.54 0.69 -9.04
CA LEU A 397 12.79 0.98 -10.27
C LEU A 397 12.22 -0.31 -10.84
N LEU A 398 13.04 -1.34 -11.06
CA LEU A 398 12.59 -2.64 -11.57
C LEU A 398 11.45 -3.21 -10.72
N ARG A 399 11.60 -3.16 -9.39
CA ARG A 399 10.52 -3.54 -8.47
C ARG A 399 9.26 -2.71 -8.71
N LYS A 400 9.35 -1.37 -8.75
CA LYS A 400 8.19 -0.49 -9.01
C LYS A 400 7.51 -0.78 -10.36
N LEU A 401 8.27 -1.12 -11.40
CA LEU A 401 7.73 -1.46 -12.72
C LEU A 401 7.02 -2.83 -12.72
N THR A 402 7.50 -3.82 -11.96
CA THR A 402 6.78 -5.11 -11.83
C THR A 402 5.47 -5.01 -11.06
N LEU A 403 5.35 -4.03 -10.16
CA LEU A 403 4.13 -3.83 -9.38
C LEU A 403 3.04 -3.15 -10.22
N GLN A 404 1.79 -3.28 -9.77
CA GLN A 404 0.71 -2.43 -10.27
C GLN A 404 1.14 -0.96 -10.13
N LEU A 405 0.82 -0.13 -11.14
CA LEU A 405 1.20 1.28 -11.14
C LEU A 405 0.84 1.90 -9.78
N TRP A 406 1.83 2.52 -9.12
CA TRP A 406 1.70 2.91 -7.71
C TRP A 406 0.61 3.94 -7.47
N PHE A 407 0.21 4.67 -8.51
CA PHE A 407 -0.85 5.65 -8.50
C PHE A 407 -2.20 5.10 -8.95
N ALA A 408 -2.24 3.88 -9.50
CA ALA A 408 -3.48 3.17 -9.67
C ALA A 408 -4.00 2.71 -8.29
N PRO A 409 -5.33 2.61 -8.09
CA PRO A 409 -5.90 2.15 -6.84
C PRO A 409 -5.40 0.75 -6.44
N ARG A 410 -4.64 0.70 -5.34
CA ARG A 410 -4.05 -0.53 -4.80
C ARG A 410 -5.07 -1.50 -4.18
N PHE A 411 -6.25 -1.01 -3.78
CA PHE A 411 -7.24 -1.80 -3.03
C PHE A 411 -8.10 -2.72 -3.89
N ASN A 412 -7.72 -2.89 -5.15
CA ASN A 412 -8.47 -3.70 -6.09
C ASN A 412 -7.73 -5.03 -6.24
N THR A 413 -8.28 -6.06 -5.58
CA THR A 413 -8.00 -7.46 -5.93
C THR A 413 -8.09 -7.65 -7.44
N LYS A 414 -7.36 -8.65 -7.98
CA LYS A 414 -7.10 -8.98 -9.39
C LYS A 414 -8.24 -8.78 -10.43
N ARG A 415 -9.49 -8.56 -10.01
CA ARG A 415 -10.67 -8.33 -10.86
C ARG A 415 -11.02 -6.87 -11.16
N TYR A 416 -10.74 -5.89 -10.29
CA TYR A 416 -11.50 -4.61 -10.30
C TYR A 416 -10.74 -3.37 -10.78
N THR A 417 -9.55 -3.51 -11.37
CA THR A 417 -8.79 -2.38 -11.94
C THR A 417 -9.09 -2.12 -13.42
N GLN A 418 -10.32 -2.43 -13.83
CA GLN A 418 -10.73 -2.36 -15.23
C GLN A 418 -11.42 -1.02 -15.46
N SER A 419 -10.76 -0.13 -16.19
CA SER A 419 -11.50 0.84 -17.01
C SER A 419 -11.84 0.14 -18.34
N TRP A 420 -12.81 0.66 -19.09
CA TRP A 420 -13.23 0.05 -20.36
C TRP A 420 -12.08 -0.04 -21.38
N ASN A 421 -11.13 0.90 -21.30
CA ASN A 421 -10.06 1.06 -22.28
C ASN A 421 -8.64 0.88 -21.70
N THR A 422 -8.46 0.93 -20.38
CA THR A 422 -7.15 0.91 -19.72
C THR A 422 -7.14 0.11 -18.41
N TRP A 423 -6.08 -0.65 -18.20
CA TRP A 423 -6.00 -1.62 -17.11
C TRP A 423 -4.69 -1.40 -16.34
N SER A 424 -4.75 -1.51 -15.01
CA SER A 424 -3.52 -1.64 -14.23
C SER A 424 -3.18 -3.12 -14.05
N VAL A 425 -2.03 -3.54 -14.58
CA VAL A 425 -1.50 -4.89 -14.40
C VAL A 425 -0.20 -4.81 -13.60
N GLY A 426 -0.07 -5.74 -12.67
CA GLY A 426 1.09 -5.94 -11.82
C GLY A 426 1.27 -7.42 -11.56
N ILE A 427 2.47 -7.78 -11.16
CA ILE A 427 2.79 -9.09 -10.63
C ILE A 427 3.25 -8.98 -9.19
N GLU A 428 3.12 -10.07 -8.45
CA GLU A 428 3.68 -10.21 -7.11
C GLU A 428 5.20 -10.24 -7.24
N GLY A 429 5.84 -9.10 -6.98
CA GLY A 429 7.29 -8.92 -7.09
C GLY A 429 8.02 -9.17 -5.77
N LEU A 430 9.34 -8.95 -5.79
CA LEU A 430 10.16 -8.99 -4.56
C LEU A 430 9.71 -7.94 -3.55
N GLU A 431 9.50 -8.32 -2.30
CA GLU A 431 9.33 -7.36 -1.21
C GLU A 431 10.57 -6.46 -1.07
N GLU A 432 10.36 -5.17 -0.75
CA GLU A 432 11.47 -4.21 -0.63
C GLU A 432 12.45 -4.60 0.48
N ARG A 433 11.97 -5.19 1.58
CA ARG A 433 12.80 -5.73 2.66
C ARG A 433 13.76 -6.82 2.15
N ILE A 434 13.25 -7.74 1.34
CA ILE A 434 14.05 -8.83 0.78
C ILE A 434 15.07 -8.27 -0.22
N LEU A 435 14.65 -7.33 -1.06
CA LEU A 435 15.54 -6.66 -2.00
C LEU A 435 16.68 -5.90 -1.30
N LYS A 436 16.40 -5.21 -0.19
CA LYS A 436 17.43 -4.58 0.66
C LYS A 436 18.41 -5.60 1.23
N GLN A 437 17.92 -6.77 1.66
CA GLN A 437 18.81 -7.82 2.17
C GLN A 437 19.67 -8.41 1.06
N LEU A 438 19.11 -8.71 -0.11
CA LEU A 438 19.84 -9.16 -1.30
C LEU A 438 20.97 -8.19 -1.67
N PHE A 439 20.68 -6.89 -1.65
CA PHE A 439 21.66 -5.85 -1.90
C PHE A 439 22.82 -5.88 -0.89
N LYS A 440 22.50 -5.90 0.42
CA LYS A 440 23.51 -5.94 1.49
C LYS A 440 24.36 -7.20 1.40
N ASP A 441 23.73 -8.35 1.19
CA ASP A 441 24.41 -9.65 1.08
C ASP A 441 25.38 -9.65 -0.10
N GLU A 442 24.93 -9.20 -1.29
CA GLU A 442 25.78 -9.14 -2.48
C GLU A 442 26.98 -8.22 -2.25
N LYS A 443 26.75 -7.05 -1.66
CA LYS A 443 27.81 -6.10 -1.38
C LYS A 443 28.82 -6.66 -0.39
N SER A 444 28.36 -7.34 0.65
CA SER A 444 29.22 -7.95 1.67
C SER A 444 30.02 -9.15 1.15
N ALA A 445 29.47 -9.92 0.21
CA ALA A 445 30.10 -11.14 -0.31
C ALA A 445 31.05 -10.86 -1.50
N SER A 446 30.87 -9.76 -2.20
CA SER A 446 31.62 -9.47 -3.43
C SER A 446 33.00 -8.86 -3.13
N THR A 447 34.07 -9.54 -3.55
CA THR A 447 35.45 -9.04 -3.47
C THR A 447 35.78 -7.98 -4.54
N GLU A 448 34.92 -7.82 -5.54
CA GLU A 448 35.14 -6.91 -6.68
C GLU A 448 34.02 -5.87 -6.83
N TRP A 449 33.29 -5.55 -5.75
CA TRP A 449 32.07 -4.73 -5.81
C TRP A 449 32.25 -3.49 -6.69
N ASP A 450 33.29 -2.72 -6.42
CA ASP A 450 33.60 -1.45 -7.10
C ASP A 450 34.22 -1.60 -8.51
N LYS A 451 34.58 -2.83 -8.94
CA LYS A 451 35.22 -3.06 -10.25
C LYS A 451 34.24 -3.30 -11.40
N LYS A 452 32.97 -3.60 -11.10
CA LYS A 452 31.94 -3.91 -12.11
C LYS A 452 31.06 -2.70 -12.39
N SER A 453 30.44 -2.68 -13.55
CA SER A 453 29.46 -1.65 -13.90
C SER A 453 28.25 -1.68 -12.93
N VAL A 454 27.59 -0.53 -12.78
CA VAL A 454 26.32 -0.41 -12.04
C VAL A 454 25.31 -1.46 -12.51
N PHE A 455 25.18 -1.65 -13.82
CA PHE A 455 24.25 -2.60 -14.41
C PHE A 455 24.58 -4.06 -14.06
N ASP A 456 25.85 -4.47 -14.16
CA ASP A 456 26.26 -5.83 -13.78
C ASP A 456 26.04 -6.09 -12.29
N ARG A 457 26.12 -5.05 -11.44
CA ARG A 457 25.82 -5.16 -10.01
C ARG A 457 24.33 -5.33 -9.74
N VAL A 458 23.47 -4.62 -10.45
CA VAL A 458 22.01 -4.84 -10.41
C VAL A 458 21.67 -6.29 -10.75
N MET A 459 22.24 -6.81 -11.85
CA MET A 459 22.09 -8.22 -12.24
C MET A 459 22.54 -9.18 -11.15
N SER A 460 23.67 -8.90 -10.50
CA SER A 460 24.20 -9.73 -9.42
C SER A 460 23.27 -9.77 -8.21
N VAL A 461 22.69 -8.62 -7.82
CA VAL A 461 21.74 -8.52 -6.69
C VAL A 461 20.50 -9.38 -6.94
N TYR A 462 19.85 -9.26 -8.10
CA TYR A 462 18.68 -10.08 -8.42
C TYR A 462 19.03 -11.56 -8.58
N SER A 463 20.20 -11.88 -9.13
CA SER A 463 20.68 -13.27 -9.26
C SER A 463 20.83 -13.98 -7.92
N ARG A 464 21.02 -13.27 -6.80
CA ARG A 464 21.07 -13.89 -5.46
C ARG A 464 19.75 -14.45 -4.98
N ALA A 465 18.63 -14.01 -5.55
CA ALA A 465 17.31 -14.47 -5.13
C ALA A 465 16.97 -15.86 -5.70
N VAL A 466 17.67 -16.26 -6.77
CA VAL A 466 17.40 -17.49 -7.51
C VAL A 466 18.64 -18.36 -7.60
N ASN A 467 18.47 -19.67 -7.42
CA ASN A 467 19.54 -20.62 -7.66
C ASN A 467 19.74 -20.77 -9.17
N LYS A 468 20.95 -20.49 -9.65
CA LYS A 468 21.27 -20.48 -11.09
C LYS A 468 21.07 -21.81 -11.81
N GLU A 469 21.21 -22.93 -11.11
CA GLU A 469 21.14 -24.27 -11.70
C GLU A 469 19.71 -24.81 -11.73
N SER A 470 18.91 -24.47 -10.72
CA SER A 470 17.55 -24.99 -10.54
C SER A 470 16.44 -24.00 -10.90
N GLY A 471 16.75 -22.72 -11.05
CA GLY A 471 15.76 -21.64 -11.23
C GLY A 471 14.84 -21.46 -10.01
N LYS A 472 15.15 -22.09 -8.87
CA LYS A 472 14.32 -22.07 -7.66
C LYS A 472 14.71 -20.93 -6.72
N TRP A 473 13.76 -20.53 -5.89
CA TRP A 473 13.97 -19.54 -4.82
C TRP A 473 15.07 -20.02 -3.89
N VAL A 474 15.98 -19.11 -3.49
CA VAL A 474 16.99 -19.38 -2.46
C VAL A 474 16.38 -19.05 -1.09
N PRO A 475 16.06 -20.05 -0.24
CA PRO A 475 15.45 -19.80 1.06
C PRO A 475 16.40 -19.06 2.01
N ARG A 476 15.88 -18.16 2.85
CA ARG A 476 16.68 -17.44 3.86
C ARG A 476 16.18 -17.71 5.28
N PRO A 477 17.05 -17.58 6.31
CA PRO A 477 16.72 -17.94 7.71
C PRO A 477 15.53 -17.19 8.35
N ASP A 478 15.08 -16.08 7.73
CA ASP A 478 13.98 -15.21 8.19
C ASP A 478 12.86 -15.03 7.13
N ASP A 479 12.77 -15.94 6.16
CA ASP A 479 11.74 -15.87 5.12
C ASP A 479 10.47 -16.64 5.55
N ASP A 480 9.42 -15.91 5.91
CA ASP A 480 8.03 -16.39 5.80
C ASP A 480 7.49 -16.21 4.35
N PHE A 481 8.27 -15.61 3.45
CA PHE A 481 7.87 -15.26 2.09
C PHE A 481 8.40 -16.29 1.07
N HIS A 482 7.48 -16.96 0.38
CA HIS A 482 7.77 -17.77 -0.80
C HIS A 482 7.73 -16.90 -2.05
N GLY A 483 8.77 -16.07 -2.25
CA GLY A 483 8.88 -15.26 -3.45
C GLY A 483 8.79 -16.13 -4.71
N LYS A 484 8.06 -15.64 -5.72
CA LYS A 484 7.95 -16.31 -7.00
C LYS A 484 9.28 -16.17 -7.75
N ALA A 485 10.17 -17.13 -7.54
CA ALA A 485 11.47 -17.21 -8.24
C ALA A 485 11.33 -17.00 -9.75
N SER A 486 10.26 -17.53 -10.34
CA SER A 486 9.89 -17.32 -11.75
C SER A 486 9.81 -15.85 -12.13
N SER A 487 9.18 -14.99 -11.33
CA SER A 487 9.11 -13.54 -11.59
C SER A 487 10.49 -12.91 -11.58
N VAL A 488 11.39 -13.31 -10.67
CA VAL A 488 12.77 -12.82 -10.66
C VAL A 488 13.55 -13.29 -11.88
N CYS A 489 13.36 -14.53 -12.33
CA CYS A 489 13.95 -15.01 -13.58
C CYS A 489 13.52 -14.14 -14.77
N GLY A 490 12.24 -13.77 -14.86
CA GLY A 490 11.76 -12.85 -15.90
C GLY A 490 12.38 -11.45 -15.84
N ILE A 491 12.66 -10.93 -14.64
CA ILE A 491 13.41 -9.66 -14.48
C ILE A 491 14.84 -9.82 -15.02
N LEU A 492 15.51 -10.94 -14.73
CA LEU A 492 16.87 -11.20 -15.21
C LEU A 492 16.90 -11.37 -16.74
N GLU A 493 15.91 -12.06 -17.33
CA GLU A 493 15.75 -12.19 -18.77
C GLU A 493 15.58 -10.82 -19.46
N TYR A 494 14.78 -9.93 -18.87
CA TYR A 494 14.59 -8.56 -19.37
C TYR A 494 15.91 -7.76 -19.33
N LEU A 495 16.67 -7.89 -18.24
CA LEU A 495 17.97 -7.23 -18.15
C LEU A 495 18.98 -7.82 -19.15
N GLU A 496 18.94 -9.13 -19.40
CA GLU A 496 19.77 -9.75 -20.44
C GLU A 496 19.39 -9.26 -21.85
N SER A 497 18.11 -9.04 -22.14
CA SER A 497 17.68 -8.52 -23.44
C SER A 497 18.19 -7.10 -23.69
N LEU A 498 18.15 -6.23 -22.67
CA LEU A 498 18.76 -4.89 -22.71
C LEU A 498 20.27 -4.97 -23.01
N LYS A 499 21.00 -5.91 -22.40
CA LYS A 499 22.45 -6.05 -22.62
C LYS A 499 22.80 -6.48 -24.04
N LYS A 500 21.91 -7.25 -24.69
CA LYS A 500 22.12 -7.77 -26.05
C LYS A 500 21.76 -6.75 -27.16
N ASN A 501 21.21 -5.57 -26.82
CA ASN A 501 20.63 -4.61 -27.78
C ASN A 501 19.63 -5.25 -28.76
N ASN A 502 19.01 -6.36 -28.35
CA ASN A 502 18.04 -7.04 -29.20
C ASN A 502 16.69 -6.33 -29.00
N ASN A 503 16.40 -5.36 -29.87
CA ASN A 503 15.01 -4.98 -30.14
C ASN A 503 14.30 -6.22 -30.70
N PHE A 504 13.49 -6.87 -29.86
CA PHE A 504 12.51 -7.85 -30.32
C PHE A 504 11.15 -7.19 -30.38
#